data_AF-A0A817S3Z7-F1
#
_entry.id   AF-A0A817S3Z7-F1
#
_cell.length_a   1.000
_cell.length_b   1.000
_cell.length_c   1.000
_cell.angle_alpha   90.00
_cell.angle_beta   90.00
_cell.angle_gamma   90.00
#
_symmetry.space_group_name_H-M   'P 1'
#
loop_
_entity.id
_entity.type
_entity.pdbx_description
1 polymer ?
#
loop_
_entity_poly.entity_id
_entity_poly.type
_entity_poly.pdbx_seq_one_letter_code
_entity_poly.pdbx_strand_id
1 'polypeptide(L)' 'MTKSFSRVHLYFIRHGESEANIQSIYICGLSISCPLTSLGKEQAVLLGKRLKYENMKFG' A
#
# COMPACT_ATOMS: atom_id res chain seq x y z
N MET A 1 5.23 -30.24 -26.46
CA MET A 1 5.54 -28.88 -25.96
C MET A 1 4.87 -28.68 -24.61
N THR A 2 5.63 -28.69 -23.52
CA THR A 2 5.12 -28.38 -22.18
C THR A 2 5.01 -26.87 -22.02
N LYS A 3 3.80 -26.32 -21.88
CA LYS A 3 3.59 -24.91 -21.53
C LYS A 3 4.16 -24.66 -20.14
N SER A 4 5.20 -23.83 -20.05
CA SER A 4 5.65 -23.27 -18.78
C SER A 4 4.71 -22.10 -18.44
N PHE A 5 3.92 -22.25 -17.37
CA PHE A 5 3.16 -21.14 -16.83
C PHE A 5 4.09 -20.31 -15.92
N SER A 6 4.33 -19.06 -16.27
CA SER A 6 4.98 -18.12 -15.36
C SER A 6 4.09 -17.90 -14.14
N ARG A 7 4.66 -17.96 -12.94
CA ARG A 7 3.95 -17.64 -11.71
C ARG A 7 3.88 -16.13 -11.57
N VAL A 8 2.67 -15.58 -11.60
CA VAL A 8 2.42 -14.17 -11.31
C VAL A 8 2.19 -14.02 -9.81
N HIS A 9 2.89 -13.06 -9.21
CA HIS A 9 2.68 -12.67 -7.81
C HIS A 9 1.92 -11.35 -7.78
N LEU A 10 0.76 -11.33 -7.11
CA LEU A 10 -0.05 -10.14 -6.91
C LEU A 10 0.02 -9.75 -5.43
N TYR A 11 0.35 -8.48 -5.17
CA TYR A 11 0.47 -7.93 -3.83
C TYR A 11 -0.54 -6.80 -3.66
N PHE A 12 -1.29 -6.84 -2.56
CA PHE A 12 -2.23 -5.77 -2.19
C PHE A 12 -1.65 -4.97 -1.04
N ILE A 13 -1.52 -3.67 -1.25
CA ILE A 13 -0.99 -2.73 -0.26
C ILE A 13 -2.07 -1.69 0.01
N ARG A 14 -2.54 -1.61 1.26
CA ARG A 14 -3.37 -0.49 1.70
C ARG A 14 -2.50 0.77 1.83
N HIS A 15 -3.02 1.93 1.45
CA HIS A 15 -2.34 3.20 1.72
C HIS A 15 -2.10 3.41 3.23
N GLY A 16 -1.11 4.23 3.58
CA GLY A 16 -0.86 4.62 4.97
C GLY A 16 -1.99 5.45 5.56
N GLU A 17 -1.91 5.79 6.84
CA GLU A 17 -2.88 6.66 7.50
C GLU A 17 -3.07 8.00 6.75
N SER A 18 -4.33 8.39 6.54
CA SER A 18 -4.70 9.67 5.91
C SER A 18 -5.42 10.58 6.89
N GLU A 19 -5.43 11.89 6.59
CA GLU A 19 -6.16 12.89 7.39
C GLU A 19 -7.66 12.55 7.51
N ALA A 20 -8.24 11.90 6.50
CA ALA A 20 -9.63 11.45 6.58
C ALA A 20 -9.80 10.22 7.49
N ASN A 21 -8.82 9.32 7.58
CA ASN A 21 -8.93 8.11 8.39
C ASN A 21 -8.89 8.39 9.90
N ILE A 22 -8.27 9.50 10.31
CA ILE A 22 -8.22 9.91 11.72
C ILE A 22 -9.44 10.72 12.17
N GLN A 23 -10.25 11.21 11.23
CA GLN A 23 -11.46 11.98 11.52
C GLN A 23 -12.68 11.04 11.56
N SER A 24 -13.29 10.91 12.73
CA SER A 24 -14.46 10.04 12.96
C SER A 24 -15.73 10.47 12.19
N ILE A 25 -15.73 11.68 11.62
CA ILE A 25 -16.86 12.24 10.88
C ILE A 25 -16.93 11.74 9.42
N TYR A 26 -15.84 11.17 8.88
CA TYR A 26 -15.86 10.68 7.52
C TYR A 26 -16.30 9.22 7.47
N ILE A 27 -17.39 8.99 6.75
CA ILE A 27 -17.94 7.66 6.53
C ILE A 27 -17.09 6.96 5.46
N CYS A 28 -16.62 5.75 5.76
CA CYS A 28 -15.94 4.89 4.81
C CYS A 28 -16.79 4.70 3.54
N GLY A 29 -16.21 4.98 2.37
CA GLY A 29 -16.87 4.80 1.06
C GLY A 29 -17.08 6.10 0.27
N LEU A 30 -16.94 7.26 0.91
CA LEU A 30 -16.88 8.54 0.20
C LEU A 30 -15.49 8.74 -0.41
N SER A 31 -15.45 9.11 -1.70
CA SER A 31 -14.21 9.52 -2.35
C SER A 31 -13.81 10.89 -1.82
N ILE A 32 -12.90 10.90 -0.85
CA ILE A 32 -12.35 12.11 -0.24
C ILE A 32 -10.88 12.18 -0.64
N SER A 33 -10.56 13.15 -1.50
CA SER A 33 -9.16 13.46 -1.80
C SER A 33 -8.53 14.07 -0.56
N CYS A 34 -7.68 13.30 0.12
CA CYS A 34 -6.98 13.73 1.33
C CYS A 34 -5.54 13.21 1.31
N PRO A 35 -4.58 13.98 1.88
CA PRO A 35 -3.20 13.54 1.97
C PRO A 35 -3.02 12.48 3.06
N LEU A 36 -1.88 11.77 2.98
CA LEU A 36 -1.38 10.97 4.09
C LEU A 36 -0.93 11.89 5.24
N THR A 37 -1.16 11.45 6.47
CA THR A 37 -0.58 12.08 7.67
C THR A 37 0.94 11.90 7.66
N SER A 38 1.65 12.56 8.57
CA SER A 38 3.09 12.32 8.78
C SER A 38 3.38 10.85 9.10
N LEU A 39 2.52 10.22 9.93
CA LEU A 39 2.60 8.80 10.24
C LEU A 39 2.34 7.93 9.00
N GLY A 40 1.33 8.28 8.19
CA GLY A 40 1.03 7.56 6.94
C GLY A 40 2.20 7.58 5.95
N LYS A 41 2.92 8.69 5.86
CA LYS A 41 4.15 8.79 5.04
C LYS A 41 5.27 7.92 5.60
N GLU A 42 5.46 7.91 6.91
CA GLU A 42 6.45 7.03 7.56
C GLU A 42 6.12 5.54 7.34
N GLN A 43 4.86 5.15 7.47
CA GLN A 43 4.39 3.79 7.17
C GLN A 43 4.72 3.38 5.73
N ALA A 44 4.53 4.26 4.75
CA ALA A 44 4.89 3.99 3.35
C ALA A 44 6.41 3.79 3.18
N VAL A 45 7.23 4.58 3.86
CA VAL A 45 8.70 4.44 3.85
C VAL A 45 9.14 3.12 4.50
N LEU A 46 8.58 2.78 5.67
CA LEU A 46 8.89 1.54 6.38
C LEU A 46 8.49 0.32 5.58
N LEU A 47 7.34 0.36 4.89
CA LEU A 47 6.94 -0.68 3.95
C LEU A 47 7.97 -0.81 2.83
N GLY A 48 8.38 0.28 2.19
CA GLY A 48 9.41 0.26 1.15
C GLY A 48 10.73 -0.38 1.63
N LYS A 49 11.17 -0.06 2.86
CA LYS A 49 12.36 -0.69 3.48
C LYS A 49 12.15 -2.19 3.68
N ARG A 50 10.97 -2.60 4.16
CA ARG A 50 10.63 -4.02 4.35
C ARG A 50 10.60 -4.79 3.02
N LEU A 51 9.93 -4.26 2.00
CA LEU A 51 9.87 -4.88 0.67
C LEU A 51 11.26 -5.07 0.06
N LYS A 52 12.16 -4.09 0.27
CA LYS A 52 13.57 -4.20 -0.12
C LYS A 52 14.30 -5.30 0.66
N TYR A 53 14.11 -5.36 1.98
CA TYR A 53 14.70 -6.40 2.83
C TYR A 53 14.23 -7.81 2.43
N GLU A 54 12.95 -7.95 2.07
CA GLU A 54 12.37 -9.20 1.56
C GLU A 54 12.77 -9.52 0.10
N ASN A 55 13.65 -8.72 -0.51
CA ASN A 55 14.11 -8.86 -1.89
C ASN A 55 12.95 -8.92 -2.91
N MET A 56 11.87 -8.20 -2.64
CA MET A 56 10.73 -8.12 -3.55
C MET A 56 11.12 -7.30 -4.78
N LYS A 57 10.71 -7.81 -5.94
CA LYS A 57 10.92 -7.17 -7.23
C LYS A 57 9.58 -6.82 -7.85
N PHE A 58 9.44 -5.57 -8.24
CA PHE A 58 8.33 -5.09 -9.05
C PHE A 58 8.90 -4.95 -10.47
N GLY A 59 8.36 -5.72 -11.41
CA GLY A 59 8.78 -5.74 -12.82
C GLY A 59 8.00 -4.76 -13.66
#